data_AF-A0A8J8HT40-F1
#
_entry.id   AF-A0A8J8HT40-F1
#
_cell.length_a   1.000
_cell.length_b   1.000
_cell.length_c   1.000
_cell.angle_alpha   90.00
_cell.angle_beta   90.00
_cell.angle_gamma   90.00
#
_symmetry.space_group_name_H-M   'P 1'
#
loop_
_entity.id
_entity.type
_entity.pdbx_description
1 polymer ?
#
loop_
_entity_poly.entity_id
_entity_poly.type
_entity_poly.pdbx_seq_one_letter_code
_entity_poly.pdbx_strand_id
1 'polypeptide(L)'
;MGRVKSLLGIGLCVFLLLGCGGGGGGNKNSDDNSWLSISPNSVGVTTVVGVSTPFTITATSSKTISQTLYPVFIDNAGVLNPYATVITPLSQLQYKGEFATSSTLAQGSYQGNFSLWLYTDSNHTNAYPGSPWTIPYQITVGPVRVTHKLLPDSVGVAFSSTPAGDRLTKSILVADNLGKTTPWQATSDKSWLTVTAAGTTGTPGTTLTLTADPTNLPLDVISYVTVTLTSSDTSVQPIEKIQVGLWKGSANVQRTDVATGFPSADINLVNGLSPNICVDPVRPYVYLTYSSNVVDCYNIYTATKVASIKLDNNAPVLPPSFQGPAAGSMAITSDGSKLYVGNDLGFSAQIFSLPEMAPIGVIPYFNSTLSYARPNGVGVILSSNGDAVLASTSTRLPYQGPRGMVATTDSGAFYNPVDDAGQSFIGRYSMDFSEFKGGTLITKLENHASDTNGPYSRFVLSPDGARLYEAALSSKLLRLDPVTLAVLGTFQCDSSAWFGQVRVGNDGRVYYATQSSNDLFSIGILGADDRLISTQVANPQTLPAGIGTYNGFKGGFVVSADCMVLVVNSNTVVQFLPVLP
;
A
#
# COMPACT_ATOMS: atom_id res chain seq x y z
N MET A 1 18.16 -33.33 -28.89
CA MET A 1 16.81 -33.88 -28.72
C MET A 1 15.93 -32.80 -28.09
N GLY A 2 15.14 -32.13 -28.92
CA GLY A 2 14.29 -31.01 -28.50
C GLY A 2 13.03 -31.48 -27.77
N ARG A 3 12.70 -30.81 -26.67
CA ARG A 3 11.38 -30.91 -26.04
C ARG A 3 10.60 -29.65 -26.39
N VAL A 4 9.60 -29.81 -27.24
CA VAL A 4 8.55 -28.81 -27.49
C VAL A 4 7.70 -28.73 -26.21
N LYS A 5 7.78 -27.59 -25.50
CA LYS A 5 6.81 -27.26 -24.44
C LYS A 5 5.54 -26.75 -25.15
N SER A 6 4.51 -27.58 -25.27
CA SER A 6 3.18 -27.09 -25.64
C SER A 6 2.54 -26.44 -24.41
N LEU A 7 2.65 -25.11 -24.31
CA LEU A 7 1.79 -24.30 -23.44
C LEU A 7 0.43 -24.19 -24.13
N LEU A 8 -0.47 -25.15 -23.84
CA LEU A 8 -1.88 -25.04 -24.19
C LEU A 8 -2.58 -24.36 -23.00
N GLY A 9 -2.68 -23.03 -23.04
CA GLY A 9 -3.44 -22.26 -22.06
C GLY A 9 -4.94 -22.36 -22.37
N ILE A 10 -5.58 -23.48 -22.05
CA ILE A 10 -7.05 -23.59 -22.10
C ILE A 10 -7.60 -22.90 -20.85
N GLY A 11 -8.11 -21.68 -20.98
CA GLY A 11 -9.00 -21.09 -20.00
C GLY A 11 -10.35 -21.81 -20.06
N LEU A 12 -10.56 -22.79 -19.19
CA LEU A 12 -11.81 -23.56 -19.11
C LEU A 12 -12.83 -22.78 -18.29
N CYS A 13 -13.86 -22.24 -18.94
CA CYS A 13 -15.02 -21.65 -18.27
C CYS A 13 -16.28 -22.42 -18.69
N VAL A 14 -16.92 -23.11 -17.74
CA VAL A 14 -18.12 -23.91 -17.98
C VAL A 14 -19.37 -23.07 -17.69
N PHE A 15 -20.26 -22.90 -18.68
CA PHE A 15 -21.54 -22.23 -18.51
C PHE A 15 -22.71 -23.10 -19.01
N LEU A 16 -23.86 -22.99 -18.35
CA LEU A 16 -25.10 -23.66 -18.73
C LEU A 16 -26.02 -22.65 -19.43
N LEU A 17 -26.33 -22.89 -20.70
CA LEU A 17 -27.32 -22.13 -21.46
C LEU A 17 -28.64 -22.88 -21.44
N LEU A 18 -29.56 -22.44 -20.58
CA LEU A 18 -30.90 -23.03 -20.49
C LEU A 18 -31.85 -22.32 -21.45
N GLY A 19 -32.11 -22.95 -22.60
CA GLY A 19 -33.15 -22.53 -23.53
C GLY A 19 -34.50 -23.19 -23.22
N CYS A 20 -35.56 -22.39 -23.16
CA CYS A 20 -36.94 -22.88 -23.10
C CYS A 20 -37.38 -23.32 -24.50
N GLY A 21 -37.81 -24.58 -24.65
CA GLY A 21 -38.11 -25.20 -25.94
C GLY A 21 -39.46 -24.81 -26.54
N GLY A 22 -39.45 -24.35 -27.78
CA GLY A 22 -40.61 -24.26 -28.67
C GLY A 22 -40.16 -24.67 -30.09
N GLY A 23 -40.75 -25.74 -30.64
CA GLY A 23 -40.28 -26.39 -31.86
C GLY A 23 -40.92 -25.91 -33.17
N GLY A 24 -40.27 -26.27 -34.28
CA GLY A 24 -40.91 -26.43 -35.59
C GLY A 24 -40.31 -25.62 -36.74
N GLY A 25 -39.82 -26.31 -37.79
CA GLY A 25 -39.66 -25.75 -39.14
C GLY A 25 -38.26 -25.82 -39.72
N GLY A 26 -37.97 -26.89 -40.47
CA GLY A 26 -36.69 -27.10 -41.14
C GLY A 26 -36.49 -26.16 -42.32
N ASN A 27 -35.58 -25.20 -42.16
CA ASN A 27 -34.88 -24.54 -43.25
C ASN A 27 -33.41 -24.94 -43.13
N LYS A 28 -32.81 -25.43 -44.22
CA LYS A 28 -31.36 -25.70 -44.28
C LYS A 28 -30.65 -24.35 -44.17
N ASN A 29 -30.30 -23.96 -42.94
CA ASN A 29 -29.47 -22.79 -42.67
C ASN A 29 -28.17 -22.99 -43.44
N SER A 30 -27.86 -21.99 -44.26
CA SER A 30 -26.49 -21.76 -44.73
C SER A 30 -25.57 -21.81 -43.50
N ASP A 31 -24.51 -22.61 -43.55
CA ASP A 31 -23.42 -22.62 -42.57
C ASP A 31 -22.60 -21.31 -42.60
N ASP A 32 -23.21 -20.19 -43.00
CA ASP A 32 -22.57 -18.90 -42.85
C ASP A 32 -22.59 -18.54 -41.37
N ASN A 33 -21.43 -18.12 -40.87
CA ASN A 33 -21.23 -17.80 -39.47
C ASN A 33 -21.92 -16.48 -39.06
N SER A 34 -22.85 -15.96 -39.87
CA SER A 34 -23.43 -14.61 -39.71
C SER A 34 -24.39 -14.49 -38.56
N TRP A 35 -24.89 -15.62 -38.03
CA TRP A 35 -25.85 -15.60 -36.94
C TRP A 35 -25.25 -15.09 -35.62
N LEU A 36 -23.92 -15.14 -35.46
CA LEU A 36 -23.21 -14.59 -34.31
C LEU A 36 -22.34 -13.41 -34.76
N SER A 37 -22.65 -12.23 -34.25
CA SER A 37 -21.86 -11.02 -34.48
C SER A 37 -20.97 -10.71 -33.28
N ILE A 38 -19.73 -10.31 -33.54
CA ILE A 38 -18.74 -9.97 -32.51
C ILE A 38 -18.43 -8.48 -32.57
N SER A 39 -18.50 -7.81 -31.41
CA SER A 39 -18.20 -6.39 -31.27
C SER A 39 -17.25 -6.14 -30.08
N PRO A 40 -16.08 -5.51 -30.28
CA PRO A 40 -15.56 -5.06 -31.57
C PRO A 40 -15.19 -6.28 -32.45
N ASN A 41 -15.28 -6.11 -33.78
CA ASN A 41 -14.91 -7.16 -34.74
C ASN A 41 -13.38 -7.33 -34.89
N SER A 42 -12.59 -6.47 -34.25
CA SER A 42 -11.14 -6.60 -34.07
C SER A 42 -10.74 -5.99 -32.74
N VAL A 43 -9.72 -6.55 -32.08
CA VAL A 43 -9.21 -6.07 -30.79
C VAL A 43 -7.94 -5.24 -31.00
N GLY A 44 -8.00 -3.95 -30.69
CA GLY A 44 -6.83 -3.07 -30.66
C GLY A 44 -6.45 -2.73 -29.22
N VAL A 45 -5.29 -3.15 -28.75
CA VAL A 45 -4.81 -2.84 -27.39
C VAL A 45 -3.41 -2.23 -27.45
N THR A 46 -3.21 -1.12 -26.73
CA THR A 46 -1.87 -0.58 -26.46
C THR A 46 -1.61 -0.63 -24.95
N THR A 47 -0.52 -1.31 -24.58
CA THR A 47 -0.06 -1.50 -23.20
C THR A 47 1.45 -1.21 -23.11
N VAL A 48 2.03 -1.33 -21.93
CA VAL A 48 3.48 -1.31 -21.70
C VAL A 48 3.94 -2.65 -21.11
N VAL A 49 5.24 -2.94 -21.23
CA VAL A 49 5.83 -4.14 -20.64
C VAL A 49 5.45 -4.26 -19.16
N GLY A 50 5.09 -5.48 -18.72
CA GLY A 50 4.71 -5.75 -17.33
C GLY A 50 3.24 -5.48 -16.99
N VAL A 51 2.47 -4.85 -17.90
CA VAL A 51 1.08 -4.44 -17.62
C VAL A 51 0.08 -5.32 -18.36
N SER A 52 -0.82 -5.93 -17.59
CA SER A 52 -2.01 -6.60 -18.11
C SER A 52 -3.11 -5.57 -18.35
N THR A 53 -3.49 -5.35 -19.61
CA THR A 53 -4.52 -4.37 -19.97
C THR A 53 -5.84 -5.09 -20.25
N PRO A 54 -6.92 -4.80 -19.51
CA PRO A 54 -8.22 -5.40 -19.76
C PRO A 54 -8.87 -4.86 -21.03
N PHE A 55 -9.65 -5.70 -21.69
CA PHE A 55 -10.53 -5.32 -22.80
C PHE A 55 -11.75 -6.25 -22.85
N THR A 56 -12.80 -5.83 -23.57
CA THR A 56 -14.05 -6.58 -23.64
C THR A 56 -14.44 -6.90 -25.08
N ILE A 57 -15.06 -8.06 -25.27
CA ILE A 57 -15.69 -8.47 -26.52
C ILE A 57 -17.14 -8.85 -26.20
N THR A 58 -18.09 -8.37 -27.00
CA THR A 58 -19.50 -8.75 -26.91
C THR A 58 -19.88 -9.61 -28.11
N ALA A 59 -20.44 -10.78 -27.84
CA ALA A 59 -21.03 -11.65 -28.86
C ALA A 59 -22.56 -11.49 -28.83
N THR A 60 -23.18 -11.18 -29.97
CA THR A 60 -24.63 -11.04 -30.14
C THR A 60 -25.14 -12.04 -31.16
N SER A 61 -26.02 -12.94 -30.71
CA SER A 61 -26.70 -13.93 -31.53
C SER A 61 -27.98 -13.35 -32.15
N SER A 62 -28.22 -13.62 -33.43
CA SER A 62 -29.48 -13.28 -34.11
C SER A 62 -30.61 -14.27 -33.84
N LYS A 63 -30.32 -15.39 -33.16
CA LYS A 63 -31.29 -16.46 -32.86
C LYS A 63 -31.11 -16.99 -31.45
N THR A 64 -32.21 -17.45 -30.85
CA THR A 64 -32.16 -18.21 -29.60
C THR A 64 -31.55 -19.58 -29.86
N ILE A 65 -30.63 -20.00 -28.99
CA ILE A 65 -30.02 -21.31 -29.04
C ILE A 65 -30.62 -22.11 -27.89
N SER A 66 -31.35 -23.18 -28.21
CA SER A 66 -32.08 -23.97 -27.21
C SER A 66 -31.20 -24.95 -26.44
N GLN A 67 -29.98 -25.20 -26.91
CA GLN A 67 -29.02 -26.13 -26.32
C GLN A 67 -27.93 -25.41 -25.52
N THR A 68 -27.40 -26.10 -24.50
CA THR A 68 -26.23 -25.65 -23.76
C THR A 68 -25.02 -25.54 -24.68
N LEU A 69 -24.28 -24.43 -24.62
CA LEU A 69 -23.00 -24.27 -25.30
C LEU A 69 -21.87 -23.99 -24.30
N TYR A 70 -20.69 -24.51 -24.63
CA TYR A 70 -19.46 -24.35 -23.88
C TYR A 70 -18.49 -23.50 -24.71
N PRO A 71 -18.41 -22.18 -24.46
CA PRO A 71 -17.52 -21.30 -25.21
C PRO A 71 -16.06 -21.53 -24.81
N VAL A 72 -15.20 -21.64 -25.81
CA VAL A 72 -13.74 -21.74 -25.64
C VAL A 72 -13.08 -20.66 -26.47
N PHE A 73 -12.29 -19.82 -25.81
CA PHE A 73 -11.49 -18.81 -26.46
C PHE A 73 -10.05 -19.31 -26.60
N ILE A 74 -9.55 -19.41 -27.83
CA ILE A 74 -8.21 -19.92 -28.11
C ILE A 74 -7.30 -18.76 -28.47
N ASP A 75 -6.23 -18.61 -27.70
CA ASP A 75 -5.09 -17.74 -27.98
C ASP A 75 -3.82 -18.58 -28.17
N ASN A 76 -3.47 -18.83 -29.43
CA ASN A 76 -2.28 -19.61 -29.78
C ASN A 76 -0.97 -18.82 -29.61
N ALA A 77 -1.05 -17.49 -29.48
CA ALA A 77 0.13 -16.63 -29.38
C ALA A 77 0.54 -16.37 -27.92
N GLY A 78 -0.31 -16.70 -26.95
CA GLY A 78 -0.06 -16.46 -25.52
C GLY A 78 -0.05 -14.97 -25.18
N VAL A 79 -0.81 -14.17 -25.92
CA VAL A 79 -0.95 -12.71 -25.71
C VAL A 79 -2.00 -12.34 -24.68
N LEU A 80 -2.82 -13.29 -24.21
CA LEU A 80 -3.82 -13.12 -23.17
C LEU A 80 -3.36 -13.69 -21.83
N ASN A 81 -3.84 -13.08 -20.76
CA ASN A 81 -3.76 -13.64 -19.42
C ASN A 81 -4.86 -14.70 -19.26
N PRO A 82 -4.52 -16.00 -19.17
CA PRO A 82 -5.53 -17.07 -19.11
C PRO A 82 -6.39 -17.02 -17.84
N TYR A 83 -5.92 -16.35 -16.78
CA TYR A 83 -6.64 -16.22 -15.51
C TYR A 83 -7.58 -15.01 -15.46
N ALA A 84 -7.50 -14.10 -16.43
CA ALA A 84 -8.31 -12.88 -16.49
C ALA A 84 -9.49 -12.98 -17.47
N THR A 85 -9.81 -14.18 -17.94
CA THR A 85 -10.92 -14.39 -18.89
C THR A 85 -12.21 -14.69 -18.13
N VAL A 86 -13.20 -13.81 -18.23
CA VAL A 86 -14.53 -13.97 -17.64
C VAL A 86 -15.57 -13.82 -18.75
N ILE A 87 -16.50 -14.76 -18.87
CA ILE A 87 -17.63 -14.63 -19.79
C ILE A 87 -18.90 -14.46 -18.96
N THR A 88 -19.69 -13.43 -19.26
CA THR A 88 -20.92 -13.11 -18.55
C THR A 88 -22.09 -13.00 -19.53
N PRO A 89 -23.20 -13.73 -19.32
CA PRO A 89 -24.41 -13.50 -20.10
C PRO A 89 -24.97 -12.11 -19.78
N LEU A 90 -25.25 -11.32 -20.81
CA LEU A 90 -25.96 -10.04 -20.67
C LEU A 90 -27.47 -10.21 -20.90
N SER A 91 -27.83 -11.13 -21.80
CA SER A 91 -29.21 -11.52 -22.11
C SER A 91 -29.25 -12.92 -22.71
N GLN A 92 -30.42 -13.41 -23.13
CA GLN A 92 -30.54 -14.69 -23.85
C GLN A 92 -29.73 -14.72 -25.16
N LEU A 93 -29.46 -13.56 -25.75
CA LEU A 93 -28.82 -13.43 -27.06
C LEU A 93 -27.45 -12.74 -26.99
N GLN A 94 -27.01 -12.28 -25.83
CA GLN A 94 -25.80 -11.49 -25.70
C GLN A 94 -24.89 -11.99 -24.58
N TYR A 95 -23.60 -12.04 -24.88
CA TYR A 95 -22.54 -12.45 -23.96
C TYR A 95 -21.42 -11.42 -23.99
N LYS A 96 -20.89 -11.10 -22.82
CA LYS A 96 -19.71 -10.26 -22.65
C LYS A 96 -18.54 -11.14 -22.23
N GLY A 97 -17.49 -11.20 -23.03
CA GLY A 97 -16.18 -11.70 -22.63
C GLY A 97 -15.33 -10.53 -22.13
N GLU A 98 -14.82 -10.64 -20.93
CA GLU A 98 -13.80 -9.77 -20.34
C GLU A 98 -12.48 -10.53 -20.41
N PHE A 99 -11.47 -9.88 -20.97
CA PHE A 99 -10.14 -10.45 -21.19
C PHE A 99 -9.10 -9.47 -20.69
N ALA A 100 -7.86 -9.92 -20.56
CA ALA A 100 -6.72 -9.03 -20.38
C ALA A 100 -5.49 -9.54 -21.14
N THR A 101 -4.62 -8.62 -21.56
CA THR A 101 -3.33 -9.00 -22.17
C THR A 101 -2.43 -9.68 -21.15
N SER A 102 -1.54 -10.58 -21.59
CA SER A 102 -0.52 -11.14 -20.71
C SER A 102 0.46 -10.04 -20.25
N SER A 103 0.77 -10.00 -18.96
CA SER A 103 1.76 -9.08 -18.39
C SER A 103 3.21 -9.48 -18.72
N THR A 104 3.43 -10.69 -19.25
CA THR A 104 4.76 -11.19 -19.63
C THR A 104 5.16 -10.86 -21.06
N LEU A 105 4.29 -10.16 -21.81
CA LEU A 105 4.63 -9.73 -23.17
C LEU A 105 5.83 -8.78 -23.16
N ALA A 106 6.80 -9.08 -24.02
CA ALA A 106 7.92 -8.21 -24.28
C ALA A 106 7.48 -6.99 -25.09
N GLN A 107 8.32 -5.96 -25.12
CA GLN A 107 8.10 -4.80 -25.99
C GLN A 107 8.01 -5.26 -27.46
N GLY A 108 7.01 -4.78 -28.20
CA GLY A 108 6.81 -5.15 -29.60
C GLY A 108 5.39 -4.94 -30.10
N SER A 109 5.14 -5.42 -31.31
CA SER A 109 3.80 -5.48 -31.91
C SER A 109 3.42 -6.94 -32.14
N TYR A 110 2.23 -7.30 -31.69
CA TYR A 110 1.66 -8.63 -31.79
C TYR A 110 0.39 -8.53 -32.63
N GLN A 111 0.31 -9.31 -33.69
CA GLN A 111 -0.84 -9.36 -34.58
C GLN A 111 -1.20 -10.80 -34.86
N GLY A 112 -2.49 -11.08 -34.93
CA GLY A 112 -2.99 -12.42 -35.17
C GLY A 112 -4.49 -12.47 -35.07
N ASN A 113 -5.02 -13.65 -34.80
CA ASN A 113 -6.43 -13.85 -34.57
C ASN A 113 -6.64 -14.69 -33.33
N PHE A 114 -7.64 -14.33 -32.53
CA PHE A 114 -8.24 -15.23 -31.58
C PHE A 114 -9.28 -16.11 -32.27
N SER A 115 -9.49 -17.31 -31.75
CA SER A 115 -10.55 -18.21 -32.22
C SER A 115 -11.55 -18.46 -31.10
N LEU A 116 -12.80 -18.03 -31.31
CA LEU A 116 -13.92 -18.40 -30.46
C LEU A 116 -14.56 -19.68 -31.01
N TRP A 117 -14.53 -20.73 -30.21
CA TRP A 117 -15.24 -21.97 -30.46
C TRP A 117 -16.44 -22.06 -29.54
N LEU A 118 -17.55 -22.56 -30.07
CA LEU A 118 -18.69 -22.96 -29.25
C LEU A 118 -18.81 -24.47 -29.36
N TYR A 119 -18.84 -25.17 -28.23
CA TYR A 119 -19.02 -26.62 -28.20
C TYR A 119 -20.37 -27.00 -27.64
N THR A 120 -20.91 -28.13 -28.07
CA THR A 120 -22.20 -28.65 -27.57
C THR A 120 -22.03 -29.57 -26.36
N ASP A 121 -20.79 -29.89 -26.00
CA ASP A 121 -20.42 -30.73 -24.86
C ASP A 121 -19.26 -30.10 -24.08
N SER A 122 -19.20 -30.43 -22.79
CA SER A 122 -18.20 -29.90 -21.85
C SER A 122 -16.78 -30.44 -22.09
N ASN A 123 -16.63 -31.50 -22.89
CA ASN A 123 -15.33 -32.07 -23.25
C ASN A 123 -14.73 -31.40 -24.49
N HIS A 124 -15.45 -30.44 -25.09
CA HIS A 124 -15.06 -29.70 -26.29
C HIS A 124 -14.75 -30.62 -27.48
N THR A 125 -15.58 -31.65 -27.67
CA THR A 125 -15.40 -32.62 -28.76
C THR A 125 -16.27 -32.31 -29.98
N ASN A 126 -17.47 -31.76 -29.79
CA ASN A 126 -18.42 -31.46 -30.86
C ASN A 126 -18.59 -29.96 -31.00
N ALA A 127 -17.94 -29.39 -32.02
CA ALA A 127 -18.07 -27.98 -32.35
C ALA A 127 -19.48 -27.68 -32.84
N TYR A 128 -20.07 -26.59 -32.35
CA TYR A 128 -21.34 -26.08 -32.85
C TYR A 128 -21.17 -25.54 -34.27
N PRO A 129 -22.13 -25.78 -35.18
CA PRO A 129 -22.06 -25.32 -36.56
C PRO A 129 -21.72 -23.83 -36.67
N GLY A 130 -20.68 -23.57 -37.47
CA GLY A 130 -20.11 -22.26 -37.68
C GLY A 130 -18.95 -21.87 -36.76
N SER A 131 -18.53 -22.73 -35.84
CA SER A 131 -17.24 -22.54 -35.16
C SER A 131 -16.07 -22.89 -36.11
N PRO A 132 -14.92 -22.20 -36.00
CA PRO A 132 -14.64 -21.07 -35.12
C PRO A 132 -15.01 -19.71 -35.73
N TRP A 133 -15.30 -18.74 -34.85
CA TRP A 133 -15.27 -17.32 -35.20
C TRP A 133 -13.86 -16.77 -34.99
N THR A 134 -13.34 -16.12 -36.01
CA THR A 134 -12.01 -15.49 -36.00
C THR A 134 -12.14 -14.03 -35.62
N ILE A 135 -11.37 -13.60 -34.61
CA ILE A 135 -11.36 -12.23 -34.12
C ILE A 135 -9.94 -11.68 -34.27
N PRO A 136 -9.67 -10.84 -35.29
CA PRO A 136 -8.38 -10.21 -35.47
C PRO A 136 -7.98 -9.40 -34.23
N TYR A 137 -6.69 -9.40 -33.92
CA TYR A 137 -6.14 -8.52 -32.89
C TYR A 137 -4.86 -7.82 -33.35
N GLN A 138 -4.64 -6.66 -32.76
CA GLN A 138 -3.40 -5.90 -32.80
C GLN A 138 -3.09 -5.40 -31.39
N ILE A 139 -2.03 -5.95 -30.79
CA ILE A 139 -1.56 -5.57 -29.46
C ILE A 139 -0.19 -4.91 -29.63
N THR A 140 -0.06 -3.67 -29.15
CA THR A 140 1.22 -2.95 -29.12
C THR A 140 1.70 -2.83 -27.68
N VAL A 141 2.90 -3.31 -27.41
CA VAL A 141 3.56 -3.25 -26.10
C VAL A 141 4.70 -2.25 -26.19
N GLY A 142 4.53 -1.09 -25.57
CA GLY A 142 5.56 -0.06 -25.48
C GLY A 142 6.56 -0.32 -24.35
N PRO A 143 7.70 0.39 -24.34
CA PRO A 143 8.61 0.38 -23.19
C PRO A 143 7.92 0.99 -21.96
N VAL A 144 8.39 0.62 -20.76
CA VAL A 144 8.10 1.38 -19.55
C VAL A 144 8.67 2.79 -19.75
N ARG A 145 7.80 3.80 -19.68
CA ARG A 145 8.23 5.20 -19.74
C ARG A 145 8.42 5.66 -18.31
N VAL A 146 9.64 6.05 -18.00
CA VAL A 146 10.06 6.57 -16.71
C VAL A 146 10.80 7.87 -16.93
N THR A 147 10.32 8.94 -16.33
CA THR A 147 11.06 10.20 -16.25
C THR A 147 12.28 9.95 -15.37
N HIS A 148 13.45 10.36 -15.85
CA HIS A 148 14.71 10.21 -15.12
C HIS A 148 14.72 11.13 -13.90
N LYS A 149 14.99 10.59 -12.71
CA LYS A 149 14.84 11.29 -11.42
C LYS A 149 15.94 10.90 -10.44
N LEU A 150 16.28 11.86 -9.59
CA LEU A 150 17.00 11.58 -8.34
C LEU A 150 16.00 11.10 -7.29
N LEU A 151 16.38 10.06 -6.56
CA LEU A 151 15.57 9.42 -5.53
C LEU A 151 16.28 9.52 -4.18
N PRO A 152 16.04 10.59 -3.39
CA PRO A 152 16.44 10.60 -2.01
C PRO A 152 15.63 9.57 -1.22
N ASP A 153 16.29 8.78 -0.37
CA ASP A 153 15.64 7.78 0.51
C ASP A 153 14.70 8.40 1.56
N SER A 154 14.77 9.72 1.74
CA SER A 154 13.92 10.50 2.63
C SER A 154 13.66 11.90 2.06
N VAL A 155 12.40 12.32 2.05
CA VAL A 155 11.98 13.69 1.67
C VAL A 155 11.30 14.46 2.79
N GLY A 156 11.21 13.86 3.97
CA GLY A 156 10.75 14.49 5.20
C GLY A 156 11.73 14.17 6.31
N VAL A 157 12.31 15.20 6.91
CA VAL A 157 13.29 15.07 7.98
C VAL A 157 12.85 15.89 9.17
N ALA A 158 12.74 15.23 10.32
CA ALA A 158 12.57 15.86 11.62
C ALA A 158 13.89 15.89 12.39
N PHE A 159 14.28 17.10 12.81
CA PHE A 159 15.35 17.38 13.75
C PHE A 159 14.80 17.87 15.08
N SER A 160 15.60 17.67 16.11
CA SER A 160 15.27 18.08 17.46
C SER A 160 16.49 18.66 18.17
N SER A 161 16.26 19.68 18.99
CA SER A 161 17.22 20.17 19.97
C SER A 161 16.51 20.43 21.27
N THR A 162 16.85 19.66 22.30
CA THR A 162 16.20 19.72 23.61
C THR A 162 17.25 19.58 24.71
N PRO A 163 16.96 19.95 25.97
CA PRO A 163 17.92 19.77 27.05
C PRO A 163 18.28 18.29 27.32
N ALA A 164 17.50 17.33 26.81
CA ALA A 164 17.73 15.89 26.96
C ALA A 164 18.70 15.34 25.89
N GLY A 165 18.86 16.08 24.79
CA GLY A 165 19.67 15.66 23.66
C GLY A 165 19.27 16.36 22.36
N ASP A 166 20.19 16.25 21.43
CA ASP A 166 20.12 16.86 20.10
C ASP A 166 20.13 15.77 19.02
N ARG A 167 19.24 15.90 18.05
CA ARG A 167 19.26 15.17 16.79
C ARG A 167 19.31 16.18 15.65
N LEU A 168 20.53 16.56 15.28
CA LEU A 168 20.80 17.67 14.36
C LEU A 168 21.44 17.25 13.04
N THR A 169 21.73 15.95 12.86
CA THR A 169 22.38 15.44 11.64
C THR A 169 21.60 14.26 11.06
N LYS A 170 21.42 14.24 9.73
CA LYS A 170 20.83 13.12 8.98
C LYS A 170 21.58 12.92 7.67
N SER A 171 21.97 11.68 7.40
CA SER A 171 22.45 11.27 6.08
C SER A 171 21.30 10.69 5.26
N ILE A 172 21.25 11.09 4.00
CA ILE A 172 20.25 10.70 3.00
C ILE A 172 21.01 10.08 1.82
N LEU A 173 20.65 8.85 1.46
CA LEU A 173 21.13 8.25 0.22
C LEU A 173 20.37 8.87 -0.96
N VAL A 174 21.11 9.31 -1.98
CA VAL A 174 20.52 9.78 -3.25
C VAL A 174 20.80 8.73 -4.31
N ALA A 175 19.74 8.10 -4.78
CA ALA A 175 19.78 7.11 -5.86
C ALA A 175 19.32 7.72 -7.19
N ASP A 176 19.52 6.96 -8.26
CA ASP A 176 19.05 7.26 -9.61
C ASP A 176 18.01 6.21 -10.01
N ASN A 177 16.84 6.65 -10.46
CA ASN A 177 15.77 5.69 -10.78
C ASN A 177 16.06 4.80 -12.00
N LEU A 178 17.03 5.19 -12.84
CA LEU A 178 17.48 4.40 -14.00
C LEU A 178 18.77 3.63 -13.70
N GLY A 179 19.26 3.65 -12.45
CA GLY A 179 20.51 3.03 -12.05
C GLY A 179 21.75 3.68 -12.66
N LYS A 180 21.64 4.91 -13.15
CA LYS A 180 22.77 5.65 -13.74
C LYS A 180 23.64 6.28 -12.67
N THR A 181 24.88 6.57 -13.05
CA THR A 181 25.81 7.42 -12.29
C THR A 181 25.51 8.88 -12.63
N THR A 182 24.74 9.54 -11.77
CA THR A 182 24.14 10.85 -12.04
C THR A 182 24.67 11.87 -11.02
N PRO A 183 25.24 13.00 -11.45
CA PRO A 183 25.67 14.05 -10.53
C PRO A 183 24.45 14.72 -9.92
N TRP A 184 24.55 15.13 -8.65
CA TRP A 184 23.51 15.88 -7.96
C TRP A 184 24.09 17.07 -7.20
N GLN A 185 23.27 18.10 -7.02
CA GLN A 185 23.57 19.30 -6.24
C GLN A 185 22.42 19.57 -5.28
N ALA A 186 22.73 19.94 -4.04
CA ALA A 186 21.75 20.27 -3.01
C ALA A 186 21.96 21.69 -2.49
N THR A 187 20.86 22.40 -2.26
CA THR A 187 20.87 23.75 -1.67
C THR A 187 19.79 23.86 -0.61
N SER A 188 20.06 24.63 0.45
CA SER A 188 19.11 24.96 1.52
C SER A 188 18.60 26.39 1.31
N ASP A 189 17.31 26.63 1.54
CA ASP A 189 16.72 27.98 1.52
C ASP A 189 16.82 28.73 2.86
N LYS A 190 17.45 28.13 3.88
CA LYS A 190 17.73 28.74 5.19
C LYS A 190 19.17 28.55 5.62
N SER A 191 19.73 29.56 6.29
CA SER A 191 21.11 29.56 6.76
C SER A 191 21.37 28.70 8.01
N TRP A 192 20.32 28.32 8.74
CA TRP A 192 20.46 27.45 9.93
C TRP A 192 20.68 25.97 9.55
N LEU A 193 20.49 25.60 8.28
CA LEU A 193 20.74 24.25 7.79
C LEU A 193 21.88 24.26 6.77
N THR A 194 22.92 23.49 7.06
CA THR A 194 24.01 23.19 6.12
C THR A 194 23.74 21.84 5.44
N VAL A 195 24.08 21.73 4.16
CA VAL A 195 23.90 20.50 3.37
C VAL A 195 25.18 20.14 2.60
N THR A 196 25.42 18.85 2.36
CA THR A 196 26.41 18.42 1.36
C THR A 196 26.03 19.02 0.01
N ALA A 197 26.86 19.92 -0.53
CA ALA A 197 26.49 20.73 -1.68
C ALA A 197 26.35 19.93 -2.98
N ALA A 198 27.09 18.84 -3.15
CA ALA A 198 27.06 18.01 -4.36
C ALA A 198 27.58 16.59 -4.11
N GLY A 199 27.24 15.69 -5.03
CA GLY A 199 27.76 14.32 -5.08
C GLY A 199 27.33 13.61 -6.36
N THR A 200 27.50 12.29 -6.38
CA THR A 200 27.15 11.45 -7.53
C THR A 200 26.48 10.17 -7.05
N THR A 201 25.35 9.80 -7.65
CA THR A 201 24.64 8.55 -7.32
C THR A 201 25.52 7.32 -7.59
N GLY A 202 25.26 6.23 -6.86
CA GLY A 202 25.98 4.95 -7.04
C GLY A 202 27.46 4.95 -6.62
N THR A 203 28.00 6.09 -6.14
CA THR A 203 29.37 6.18 -5.64
C THR A 203 29.40 5.84 -4.14
N PRO A 204 30.08 4.76 -3.71
CA PRO A 204 30.13 4.38 -2.31
C PRO A 204 30.58 5.52 -1.39
N GLY A 205 29.91 5.67 -0.25
CA GLY A 205 30.22 6.71 0.74
C GLY A 205 29.70 8.12 0.39
N THR A 206 29.14 8.34 -0.81
CA THR A 206 28.55 9.62 -1.17
C THR A 206 27.12 9.71 -0.68
N THR A 207 26.85 10.60 0.27
CA THR A 207 25.50 10.84 0.82
C THR A 207 25.23 12.35 0.93
N LEU A 208 23.95 12.71 0.87
CA LEU A 208 23.50 14.05 1.23
C LEU A 208 23.41 14.12 2.75
N THR A 209 24.33 14.84 3.39
CA THR A 209 24.29 15.07 4.84
C THR A 209 23.63 16.41 5.10
N LEU A 210 22.62 16.40 5.98
CA LEU A 210 21.94 17.58 6.49
C LEU A 210 22.43 17.82 7.92
N THR A 211 22.84 19.04 8.24
CA THR A 211 23.31 19.43 9.59
C THR A 211 22.67 20.75 9.99
N ALA A 212 21.88 20.72 11.06
CA ALA A 212 21.15 21.86 11.58
C ALA A 212 21.88 22.56 12.74
N ASP A 213 21.81 23.88 12.77
CA ASP A 213 22.29 24.75 13.84
C ASP A 213 21.09 25.42 14.54
N PRO A 214 20.74 25.00 15.77
CA PRO A 214 19.59 25.55 16.49
C PRO A 214 19.88 26.88 17.20
N THR A 215 21.12 27.40 17.18
CA THR A 215 21.57 28.50 18.07
C THR A 215 20.63 29.70 18.04
N ASN A 216 20.26 30.16 16.84
CA ASN A 216 19.42 31.35 16.64
C ASN A 216 17.93 31.06 16.38
N LEU A 217 17.50 29.80 16.53
CA LEU A 217 16.11 29.41 16.32
C LEU A 217 15.25 29.68 17.56
N PRO A 218 13.95 30.01 17.38
CA PRO A 218 13.03 30.23 18.48
C PRO A 218 12.82 28.97 19.31
N LEU A 219 12.66 29.13 20.62
CA LEU A 219 12.27 28.04 21.52
C LEU A 219 10.79 27.71 21.37
N ASP A 220 10.47 26.42 21.53
CA ASP A 220 9.13 25.83 21.50
C ASP A 220 8.33 26.13 20.23
N VAL A 221 9.05 26.31 19.12
CA VAL A 221 8.52 26.56 17.79
C VAL A 221 9.27 25.70 16.78
N ILE A 222 8.53 25.15 15.81
CA ILE A 222 9.14 24.45 14.68
C ILE A 222 9.68 25.45 13.65
N SER A 223 10.92 25.26 13.24
CA SER A 223 11.55 25.97 12.13
C SER A 223 11.56 25.09 10.88
N TYR A 224 11.16 25.64 9.74
CA TYR A 224 11.08 24.92 8.46
C TYR A 224 12.15 25.39 7.48
N VAL A 225 12.61 24.46 6.64
CA VAL A 225 13.52 24.69 5.52
C VAL A 225 13.20 23.69 4.40
N THR A 226 13.36 24.14 3.16
CA THR A 226 13.30 23.27 1.98
C THR A 226 14.70 23.10 1.42
N VAL A 227 15.14 21.84 1.30
CA VAL A 227 16.35 21.49 0.55
C VAL A 227 15.95 21.15 -0.88
N THR A 228 16.57 21.80 -1.85
CA THR A 228 16.33 21.58 -3.28
C THR A 228 17.45 20.75 -3.87
N LEU A 229 17.10 19.60 -4.46
CA LEU A 229 18.02 18.67 -5.11
C LEU A 229 17.88 18.77 -6.63
N THR A 230 18.99 19.08 -7.30
CA THR A 230 19.07 19.27 -8.75
C THR A 230 20.17 18.40 -9.35
N SER A 231 20.22 18.30 -10.68
CA SER A 231 21.31 17.67 -11.42
C SER A 231 21.77 18.59 -12.54
N SER A 232 23.06 18.49 -12.89
CA SER A 232 23.56 19.07 -14.15
C SER A 232 23.19 18.23 -15.38
N ASP A 233 22.73 16.98 -15.19
CA ASP A 233 22.10 16.20 -16.25
C ASP A 233 20.67 16.72 -16.47
N THR A 234 20.45 17.36 -17.63
CA THR A 234 19.17 18.00 -17.97
C THR A 234 18.03 17.00 -18.17
N SER A 235 18.32 15.71 -18.32
CA SER A 235 17.28 14.68 -18.41
C SER A 235 16.62 14.37 -17.06
N VAL A 236 17.29 14.71 -15.94
CA VAL A 236 16.77 14.52 -14.59
C VAL A 236 15.67 15.54 -14.30
N GLN A 237 14.42 15.09 -14.22
CA GLN A 237 13.24 15.90 -13.89
C GLN A 237 12.17 15.06 -13.17
N PRO A 238 11.33 15.66 -12.31
CA PRO A 238 11.39 17.04 -11.87
C PRO A 238 12.51 17.27 -10.84
N ILE A 239 12.73 18.53 -10.48
CA ILE A 239 13.54 18.91 -9.31
C ILE A 239 12.89 18.32 -8.05
N GLU A 240 13.71 17.65 -7.25
CA GLU A 240 13.26 17.00 -6.02
C GLU A 240 13.44 17.94 -4.83
N LYS A 241 12.51 17.87 -3.87
CA LYS A 241 12.52 18.68 -2.66
C LYS A 241 12.46 17.81 -1.42
N ILE A 242 13.24 18.18 -0.42
CA ILE A 242 13.23 17.56 0.91
C ILE A 242 12.73 18.62 1.89
N GLN A 243 11.65 18.31 2.60
CA GLN A 243 11.09 19.12 3.66
C GLN A 243 11.78 18.78 4.98
N VAL A 244 12.27 19.79 5.68
CA VAL A 244 12.96 19.61 6.95
C VAL A 244 12.33 20.51 8.00
N GLY A 245 12.02 19.92 9.15
CA GLY A 245 11.56 20.62 10.34
C GLY A 245 12.56 20.45 11.47
N LEU A 246 12.80 21.52 12.23
CA LEU A 246 13.57 21.46 13.48
C LEU A 246 12.70 21.98 14.63
N TRP A 247 12.51 21.14 15.65
CA TRP A 247 11.94 21.56 16.92
C TRP A 247 13.04 21.89 17.92
N LYS A 248 13.05 23.12 18.44
CA LYS A 248 13.95 23.53 19.51
C LYS A 248 13.16 23.66 20.81
N GLY A 249 13.19 22.63 21.65
CA GLY A 249 12.42 22.60 22.90
C GLY A 249 13.15 23.28 24.06
N SER A 250 12.39 23.98 24.91
CA SER A 250 12.91 24.53 26.17
C SER A 250 12.95 23.50 27.31
N ALA A 251 12.25 22.37 27.16
CA ALA A 251 12.08 21.35 28.17
C ALA A 251 12.31 19.93 27.62
N ASN A 252 12.64 19.03 28.55
CA ASN A 252 12.71 17.61 28.26
C ASN A 252 11.31 17.02 28.17
N VAL A 253 11.15 16.02 27.30
CA VAL A 253 9.95 15.19 27.26
C VAL A 253 9.72 14.60 28.65
N GLN A 254 8.64 15.01 29.29
CA GLN A 254 8.19 14.41 30.54
C GLN A 254 7.18 13.32 30.22
N ARG A 255 7.20 12.26 31.03
CA ARG A 255 6.11 11.29 31.01
C ARG A 255 4.81 12.04 31.33
N THR A 256 3.91 12.09 30.35
CA THR A 256 2.64 12.79 30.49
C THR A 256 1.51 11.87 30.08
N ASP A 257 0.54 11.72 30.96
CA ASP A 257 -0.70 11.00 30.71
C ASP A 257 -1.75 12.01 30.29
N VAL A 258 -2.16 11.97 29.03
CA VAL A 258 -3.18 12.87 28.49
C VAL A 258 -4.50 12.12 28.39
N ALA A 259 -5.47 12.53 29.21
CA ALA A 259 -6.86 12.10 29.03
C ALA A 259 -7.37 12.68 27.72
N THR A 260 -7.65 11.82 26.75
CA THR A 260 -8.09 12.24 25.42
C THR A 260 -9.55 12.70 25.38
N GLY A 261 -10.31 12.46 26.45
CA GLY A 261 -11.73 12.78 26.51
C GLY A 261 -12.59 11.91 25.59
N PHE A 262 -12.06 10.82 25.02
CA PHE A 262 -12.90 9.88 24.28
C PHE A 262 -13.93 9.27 25.25
N PRO A 263 -15.23 9.28 24.91
CA PRO A 263 -16.27 8.74 25.78
C PRO A 263 -16.04 7.24 25.98
N SER A 264 -15.74 6.85 27.21
CA SER A 264 -15.52 5.44 27.60
C SER A 264 -16.74 4.54 27.33
N ALA A 265 -17.93 5.12 27.16
CA ALA A 265 -19.19 4.41 26.93
C ALA A 265 -19.48 4.11 25.44
N ASP A 266 -18.88 4.85 24.50
CA ASP A 266 -19.01 4.57 23.06
C ASP A 266 -17.93 3.60 22.55
N ILE A 267 -16.95 3.27 23.39
CA ILE A 267 -15.99 2.16 23.19
C ILE A 267 -16.65 0.85 23.63
N ASN A 268 -17.94 0.66 23.33
CA ASN A 268 -18.36 -0.68 22.96
C ASN A 268 -17.63 -0.94 21.64
N LEU A 269 -16.42 -1.48 21.73
CA LEU A 269 -15.65 -2.03 20.62
C LEU A 269 -16.50 -3.10 19.97
N VAL A 270 -17.46 -2.69 19.14
CA VAL A 270 -18.35 -3.65 18.46
C VAL A 270 -17.51 -4.58 17.58
N ASN A 271 -16.24 -4.24 17.25
CA ASN A 271 -15.35 -5.09 16.43
C ASN A 271 -13.82 -5.01 16.72
N GLY A 272 -13.36 -4.72 17.95
CA GLY A 272 -11.91 -4.86 18.26
C GLY A 272 -10.95 -3.94 17.48
N LEU A 273 -11.38 -2.72 17.13
CA LEU A 273 -10.57 -1.77 16.36
C LEU A 273 -9.45 -1.16 17.21
N SER A 274 -8.19 -1.31 16.76
CA SER A 274 -7.03 -0.62 17.35
C SER A 274 -7.06 0.88 17.01
N PRO A 275 -6.51 1.77 17.87
CA PRO A 275 -6.32 3.17 17.50
C PRO A 275 -5.46 3.27 16.24
N ASN A 276 -5.83 4.18 15.34
CA ASN A 276 -5.03 4.51 14.17
C ASN A 276 -4.15 5.70 14.51
N ILE A 277 -2.87 5.59 14.18
CA ILE A 277 -1.87 6.53 14.63
C ILE A 277 -0.75 6.67 13.59
N CYS A 278 -0.36 7.90 13.27
CA CYS A 278 0.74 8.18 12.36
C CYS A 278 1.58 9.35 12.85
N VAL A 279 2.88 9.30 12.59
CA VAL A 279 3.85 10.33 12.98
C VAL A 279 4.17 11.19 11.76
N ASP A 280 4.21 12.50 11.96
CA ASP A 280 4.66 13.45 10.94
C ASP A 280 6.17 13.28 10.69
N PRO A 281 6.62 13.05 9.43
CA PRO A 281 8.04 12.89 9.13
C PRO A 281 8.83 14.20 9.21
N VAL A 282 8.16 15.35 9.26
CA VAL A 282 8.77 16.69 9.28
C VAL A 282 8.49 17.41 10.60
N ARG A 283 7.29 17.26 11.15
CA ARG A 283 6.84 17.98 12.35
C ARG A 283 6.92 17.11 13.60
N PRO A 284 7.00 17.69 14.80
CA PRO A 284 6.93 16.93 16.04
C PRO A 284 5.50 16.57 16.40
N TYR A 285 4.71 16.12 15.43
CA TYR A 285 3.29 15.87 15.58
C TYR A 285 2.97 14.39 15.42
N VAL A 286 2.05 13.92 16.24
CA VAL A 286 1.40 12.63 16.09
C VAL A 286 -0.09 12.86 15.86
N TYR A 287 -0.63 12.18 14.86
CA TYR A 287 -2.04 12.18 14.54
C TYR A 287 -2.66 10.89 15.04
N LEU A 288 -3.80 10.98 15.71
CA LEU A 288 -4.40 9.89 16.44
C LEU A 288 -5.92 9.89 16.26
N THR A 289 -6.51 8.72 16.07
CA THR A 289 -7.96 8.56 16.02
C THR A 289 -8.41 7.19 16.54
N TYR A 290 -9.64 7.15 17.06
CA TYR A 290 -10.23 6.00 17.76
C TYR A 290 -11.60 5.66 17.19
N SER A 291 -11.68 5.35 15.89
CA SER A 291 -12.96 5.06 15.21
C SER A 291 -14.01 6.17 15.37
N SER A 292 -13.57 7.38 15.73
CA SER A 292 -14.40 8.59 15.80
C SER A 292 -14.32 9.31 14.45
N ASN A 293 -15.05 10.41 14.30
CA ASN A 293 -14.90 11.29 13.14
C ASN A 293 -13.88 12.40 13.34
N VAL A 294 -12.97 12.22 14.30
CA VAL A 294 -11.98 13.22 14.67
C VAL A 294 -10.59 12.60 14.68
N VAL A 295 -9.65 13.27 14.04
CA VAL A 295 -8.22 13.00 14.18
C VAL A 295 -7.62 14.09 15.06
N ASP A 296 -7.16 13.70 16.23
CA ASP A 296 -6.48 14.60 17.15
C ASP A 296 -4.99 14.66 16.83
N CYS A 297 -4.45 15.87 16.87
CA CYS A 297 -3.04 16.14 16.64
C CYS A 297 -2.39 16.58 17.94
N TYR A 298 -1.31 15.90 18.34
CA TYR A 298 -0.55 16.21 19.54
C TYR A 298 0.90 16.55 19.20
N ASN A 299 1.45 17.55 19.87
CA ASN A 299 2.88 17.80 19.87
C ASN A 299 3.57 16.79 20.78
N ILE A 300 4.50 16.02 20.23
CA ILE A 300 5.14 14.90 20.93
C ILE A 300 5.96 15.39 22.13
N TYR A 301 6.67 16.52 22.04
CA TYR A 301 7.53 16.95 23.14
C TYR A 301 6.79 17.60 24.30
N THR A 302 5.68 18.26 24.00
CA THR A 302 4.89 18.99 25.01
C THR A 302 3.68 18.20 25.50
N ALA A 303 3.34 17.08 24.85
CA ALA A 303 2.11 16.32 25.06
C ALA A 303 0.82 17.17 24.93
N THR A 304 0.88 18.33 24.30
CA THR A 304 -0.29 19.20 24.13
C THR A 304 -1.03 18.88 22.84
N LYS A 305 -2.36 18.90 22.92
CA LYS A 305 -3.22 18.82 21.73
C LYS A 305 -3.13 20.14 20.97
N VAL A 306 -2.64 20.10 19.74
CA VAL A 306 -2.44 21.29 18.90
C VAL A 306 -3.57 21.51 17.90
N ALA A 307 -4.26 20.43 17.50
CA ALA A 307 -5.41 20.54 16.60
C ALA A 307 -6.36 19.34 16.77
N SER A 308 -7.59 19.51 16.26
CA SER A 308 -8.51 18.41 15.97
C SER A 308 -9.01 18.59 14.54
N ILE A 309 -8.91 17.54 13.74
CA ILE A 309 -9.36 17.52 12.36
C ILE A 309 -10.63 16.69 12.32
N LYS A 310 -11.74 17.29 11.88
CA LYS A 310 -13.02 16.58 11.75
C LYS A 310 -13.15 16.01 10.34
N LEU A 311 -13.46 14.72 10.26
CA LEU A 311 -13.85 14.07 9.01
C LEU A 311 -15.20 14.64 8.55
N ASP A 312 -15.29 14.96 7.26
CA ASP A 312 -16.56 15.34 6.65
C ASP A 312 -17.54 14.16 6.64
N ASN A 313 -18.78 14.41 7.05
CA ASN A 313 -19.87 13.43 7.04
C ASN A 313 -20.51 13.29 5.65
N ASN A 314 -20.19 14.18 4.70
CA ASN A 314 -20.82 14.23 3.37
C ASN A 314 -20.24 13.21 2.36
N ALA A 315 -19.64 12.11 2.84
CA ALA A 315 -19.22 11.03 1.96
C ALA A 315 -20.44 10.53 1.13
N PRO A 316 -20.22 10.06 -0.12
CA PRO A 316 -21.31 9.60 -0.99
C PRO A 316 -22.24 8.66 -0.22
N VAL A 317 -23.54 8.98 -0.22
CA VAL A 317 -24.56 8.26 0.55
C VAL A 317 -24.56 6.79 0.14
N LEU A 318 -23.91 5.96 0.96
CA LEU A 318 -24.03 4.51 0.88
C LEU A 318 -25.39 4.08 1.42
N PRO A 319 -25.85 2.85 1.10
CA PRO A 319 -27.10 2.32 1.64
C PRO A 319 -27.23 2.56 3.15
N PRO A 320 -28.44 2.88 3.66
CA PRO A 320 -28.67 3.37 5.02
C PRO A 320 -28.11 2.52 6.16
N SER A 321 -27.75 1.26 5.90
CA SER A 321 -27.23 0.31 6.88
C SER A 321 -25.75 0.52 7.26
N PHE A 322 -25.00 1.40 6.59
CA PHE A 322 -23.58 1.70 6.88
C PHE A 322 -23.33 3.20 7.02
N GLN A 323 -24.10 3.90 7.87
CA GLN A 323 -23.99 5.35 8.04
C GLN A 323 -23.21 5.76 9.29
N GLY A 324 -22.27 6.69 9.09
CA GLY A 324 -21.49 7.38 10.11
C GLY A 324 -20.01 7.39 9.73
N PRO A 325 -19.23 8.47 9.86
CA PRO A 325 -17.77 8.39 9.73
C PRO A 325 -17.12 7.58 10.86
N ALA A 326 -16.30 6.60 10.51
CA ALA A 326 -15.35 6.00 11.44
C ALA A 326 -13.96 6.16 10.85
N ALA A 327 -13.12 6.99 11.48
CA ALA A 327 -11.74 7.16 11.08
C ALA A 327 -11.00 5.82 11.22
N GLY A 328 -10.61 5.29 10.08
CA GLY A 328 -9.85 4.07 9.94
C GLY A 328 -8.36 4.34 9.80
N SER A 329 -7.73 3.52 8.97
CA SER A 329 -6.30 3.58 8.72
C SER A 329 -5.84 4.97 8.24
N MET A 330 -4.65 5.39 8.69
CA MET A 330 -4.03 6.64 8.29
C MET A 330 -2.71 6.41 7.58
N ALA A 331 -2.46 7.19 6.54
CA ALA A 331 -1.17 7.25 5.85
C ALA A 331 -0.74 8.71 5.67
N ILE A 332 0.55 8.97 5.78
CA ILE A 332 1.14 10.30 5.63
C ILE A 332 2.11 10.28 4.45
N THR A 333 2.14 11.35 3.66
CA THR A 333 3.17 11.49 2.64
C THR A 333 4.54 11.63 3.31
N SER A 334 5.59 11.08 2.71
CA SER A 334 6.91 11.08 3.33
C SER A 334 7.54 12.48 3.44
N ASP A 335 7.00 13.48 2.74
CA ASP A 335 7.36 14.90 2.87
C ASP A 335 6.52 15.65 3.93
N GLY A 336 5.59 14.96 4.61
CA GLY A 336 4.72 15.54 5.61
C GLY A 336 3.74 16.59 5.07
N SER A 337 3.47 16.64 3.76
CA SER A 337 2.54 17.61 3.17
C SER A 337 1.07 17.21 3.35
N LYS A 338 0.75 15.91 3.28
CA LYS A 338 -0.64 15.42 3.33
C LYS A 338 -0.84 14.25 4.28
N LEU A 339 -2.01 14.23 4.91
CA LEU A 339 -2.53 13.11 5.69
C LEU A 339 -3.74 12.52 4.97
N TYR A 340 -3.75 11.21 4.81
CA TYR A 340 -4.86 10.44 4.29
C TYR A 340 -5.49 9.68 5.45
N VAL A 341 -6.81 9.81 5.60
CA VAL A 341 -7.57 9.17 6.68
C VAL A 341 -8.68 8.35 6.03
N GLY A 342 -8.60 7.03 6.17
CA GLY A 342 -9.67 6.12 5.77
C GLY A 342 -10.95 6.43 6.55
N ASN A 343 -12.08 6.36 5.86
CA ASN A 343 -13.41 6.42 6.42
C ASN A 343 -14.06 5.06 6.20
N ASP A 344 -13.93 4.19 7.18
CA ASP A 344 -14.25 2.76 7.08
C ASP A 344 -15.73 2.53 6.73
N LEU A 345 -16.60 3.37 7.28
CA LEU A 345 -18.04 3.29 7.06
C LEU A 345 -18.51 4.07 5.82
N GLY A 346 -17.84 5.18 5.48
CA GLY A 346 -18.17 5.97 4.28
C GLY A 346 -17.46 5.52 3.00
N PHE A 347 -16.78 4.38 3.05
CA PHE A 347 -15.97 3.81 1.98
C PHE A 347 -15.15 4.84 1.20
N SER A 348 -14.42 5.72 1.88
CA SER A 348 -13.60 6.77 1.24
C SER A 348 -12.33 7.05 2.03
N ALA A 349 -11.38 7.76 1.44
CA ALA A 349 -10.27 8.35 2.19
C ALA A 349 -10.35 9.87 2.07
N GLN A 350 -10.34 10.56 3.20
CA GLN A 350 -10.26 12.01 3.25
C GLN A 350 -8.80 12.44 3.24
N ILE A 351 -8.53 13.54 2.53
CA ILE A 351 -7.19 14.09 2.35
C ILE A 351 -7.14 15.42 3.08
N PHE A 352 -6.16 15.56 3.95
CA PHE A 352 -5.88 16.78 4.68
C PHE A 352 -4.53 17.33 4.28
N SER A 353 -4.47 18.65 4.11
CA SER A 353 -3.19 19.35 4.09
C SER A 353 -2.70 19.51 5.51
N LEU A 354 -1.48 19.07 5.80
CA LEU A 354 -0.90 19.14 7.15
C LEU A 354 -0.35 20.52 7.53
N PRO A 355 0.20 21.34 6.61
CA PRO A 355 0.55 22.72 6.95
C PRO A 355 -0.68 23.54 7.40
N GLU A 356 -1.82 23.39 6.72
CA GLU A 356 -3.04 24.13 7.01
C GLU A 356 -4.00 23.40 7.97
N MET A 357 -3.74 22.11 8.27
CA MET A 357 -4.63 21.23 9.05
C MET A 357 -6.07 21.22 8.54
N ALA A 358 -6.25 21.26 7.21
CA ALA A 358 -7.54 21.47 6.55
C ALA A 358 -7.81 20.40 5.49
N PRO A 359 -9.09 20.00 5.28
CA PRO A 359 -9.45 19.06 4.23
C PRO A 359 -9.21 19.68 2.84
N ILE A 360 -8.63 18.90 1.93
CA ILE A 360 -8.33 19.32 0.55
C ILE A 360 -8.88 18.37 -0.51
N GLY A 361 -9.46 17.24 -0.11
CA GLY A 361 -10.06 16.31 -1.06
C GLY A 361 -10.56 15.02 -0.44
N VAL A 362 -11.21 14.20 -1.27
CA VAL A 362 -11.72 12.87 -0.91
C VAL A 362 -11.46 11.91 -2.06
N ILE A 363 -11.07 10.68 -1.75
CA ILE A 363 -11.00 9.56 -2.69
C ILE A 363 -12.18 8.63 -2.39
N PRO A 364 -13.21 8.57 -3.26
CA PRO A 364 -14.35 7.66 -3.05
C PRO A 364 -13.92 6.20 -3.26
N TYR A 365 -14.58 5.27 -2.58
CA TYR A 365 -14.34 3.81 -2.60
C TYR A 365 -12.93 3.40 -2.18
N PHE A 366 -12.41 3.98 -1.09
CA PHE A 366 -11.00 3.85 -0.69
C PHE A 366 -10.84 3.87 0.84
N ASN A 367 -11.18 2.79 1.53
CA ASN A 367 -11.37 2.77 3.00
C ASN A 367 -10.75 1.59 3.72
N SER A 368 -9.57 1.16 3.30
CA SER A 368 -8.91 0.02 3.92
C SER A 368 -7.56 0.45 4.48
N THR A 369 -6.72 -0.50 4.92
CA THR A 369 -5.36 -0.18 5.39
C THR A 369 -4.65 0.64 4.32
N LEU A 370 -4.25 1.85 4.70
CA LEU A 370 -3.60 2.81 3.82
C LEU A 370 -2.09 2.70 3.99
N SER A 371 -1.38 2.74 2.87
CA SER A 371 0.08 2.87 2.86
C SER A 371 0.50 3.92 1.84
N TYR A 372 1.57 4.64 2.13
CA TYR A 372 2.16 5.59 1.19
C TYR A 372 3.46 5.02 0.64
N ALA A 373 3.63 5.19 -0.67
CA ALA A 373 4.80 4.75 -1.41
C ALA A 373 5.23 5.84 -2.43
N ARG A 374 6.47 5.78 -2.92
CA ARG A 374 7.11 6.65 -3.90
C ARG A 374 7.84 5.88 -5.02
N PRO A 375 7.23 4.91 -5.72
CA PRO A 375 7.90 4.21 -6.83
C PRO A 375 8.39 5.24 -7.86
N ASN A 376 9.68 5.20 -8.20
CA ASN A 376 10.36 6.22 -9.02
C ASN A 376 10.09 7.66 -8.58
N GLY A 377 10.07 7.91 -7.27
CA GLY A 377 9.84 9.23 -6.68
C GLY A 377 8.40 9.73 -6.82
N VAL A 378 7.49 8.96 -7.41
CA VAL A 378 6.08 9.32 -7.59
C VAL A 378 5.28 8.88 -6.39
N GLY A 379 4.77 9.83 -5.61
CA GLY A 379 3.88 9.54 -4.49
C GLY A 379 2.63 8.79 -4.93
N VAL A 380 2.40 7.62 -4.35
CA VAL A 380 1.24 6.75 -4.55
C VAL A 380 0.68 6.39 -3.17
N ILE A 381 -0.63 6.49 -3.02
CA ILE A 381 -1.34 5.90 -1.88
C ILE A 381 -1.90 4.58 -2.33
N LEU A 382 -1.63 3.54 -1.54
CA LEU A 382 -2.10 2.20 -1.76
C LEU A 382 -3.14 1.85 -0.69
N SER A 383 -4.13 1.05 -1.05
CA SER A 383 -5.10 0.49 -0.13
C SER A 383 -4.98 -1.03 -0.10
N SER A 384 -5.25 -1.64 1.06
CA SER A 384 -5.38 -3.09 1.17
C SER A 384 -6.54 -3.70 0.36
N ASN A 385 -7.41 -2.93 -0.29
CA ASN A 385 -8.40 -3.45 -1.22
C ASN A 385 -7.84 -3.69 -2.64
N GLY A 386 -6.55 -3.42 -2.85
CA GLY A 386 -5.91 -3.55 -4.17
C GLY A 386 -6.09 -2.32 -5.05
N ASP A 387 -6.49 -1.18 -4.47
CA ASP A 387 -6.53 0.11 -5.18
C ASP A 387 -5.26 0.93 -4.95
N ALA A 388 -4.87 1.70 -5.96
CA ALA A 388 -3.79 2.67 -5.88
C ALA A 388 -4.22 4.01 -6.48
N VAL A 389 -3.78 5.11 -5.90
CA VAL A 389 -4.00 6.47 -6.43
C VAL A 389 -2.71 7.29 -6.42
N LEU A 390 -2.57 8.20 -7.39
CA LEU A 390 -1.53 9.22 -7.34
C LEU A 390 -1.76 10.17 -6.16
N ALA A 391 -0.76 10.35 -5.30
CA ALA A 391 -0.88 11.23 -4.14
C ALA A 391 -1.01 12.72 -4.54
N SER A 392 -0.48 13.10 -5.71
CA SER A 392 -0.52 14.47 -6.22
C SER A 392 -1.93 14.87 -6.68
N THR A 393 -2.61 14.00 -7.43
CA THR A 393 -3.87 14.29 -8.13
C THR A 393 -5.07 13.48 -7.66
N SER A 394 -4.86 12.50 -6.78
CA SER A 394 -5.87 11.51 -6.37
C SER A 394 -6.45 10.67 -7.52
N THR A 395 -5.76 10.63 -8.67
CA THR A 395 -6.17 9.82 -9.82
C THR A 395 -5.93 8.34 -9.54
N ARG A 396 -6.96 7.50 -9.74
CA ARG A 396 -6.84 6.03 -9.65
C ARG A 396 -5.88 5.50 -10.71
N LEU A 397 -4.96 4.66 -10.28
CA LEU A 397 -4.01 3.98 -11.14
C LEU A 397 -4.55 2.59 -11.50
N PRO A 398 -4.32 2.11 -12.73
CA PRO A 398 -4.51 0.70 -13.05
C PRO A 398 -3.61 -0.15 -12.13
N TYR A 399 -4.19 -0.77 -11.12
CA TYR A 399 -3.52 -1.60 -10.14
C TYR A 399 -4.44 -2.76 -9.76
N GLN A 400 -3.87 -3.97 -9.78
CA GLN A 400 -4.52 -5.23 -9.41
C GLN A 400 -3.53 -5.97 -8.51
N GLY A 401 -3.05 -5.28 -7.47
CA GLY A 401 -2.14 -5.91 -6.54
C GLY A 401 -2.86 -6.54 -5.36
N PRO A 402 -2.10 -7.26 -4.53
CA PRO A 402 -2.66 -8.10 -3.51
C PRO A 402 -3.12 -7.25 -2.31
N ARG A 403 -3.92 -7.85 -1.43
CA ARG A 403 -4.59 -7.17 -0.33
C ARG A 403 -3.77 -7.17 0.96
N GLY A 404 -3.53 -6.00 1.53
CA GLY A 404 -2.68 -5.82 2.72
C GLY A 404 -1.31 -5.29 2.30
N MET A 405 -0.72 -4.34 3.03
CA MET A 405 0.62 -3.88 2.64
C MET A 405 1.36 -3.06 3.70
N VAL A 406 2.68 -3.26 3.67
CA VAL A 406 3.69 -2.31 4.16
C VAL A 406 4.66 -2.02 3.02
N ALA A 407 4.92 -0.76 2.73
CA ALA A 407 5.81 -0.32 1.66
C ALA A 407 7.16 0.18 2.19
N THR A 408 8.21 0.04 1.38
CA THR A 408 9.49 0.72 1.65
C THR A 408 9.34 2.24 1.42
N THR A 409 10.11 3.05 2.14
CA THR A 409 10.07 4.54 2.08
C THR A 409 10.49 5.09 0.71
N ASP A 410 11.48 4.46 0.08
CA ASP A 410 11.92 4.68 -1.31
C ASP A 410 11.02 3.98 -2.35
N SER A 411 10.22 3.03 -1.85
CA SER A 411 9.15 2.31 -2.54
C SER A 411 9.55 1.53 -3.78
N GLY A 412 10.74 0.93 -3.72
CA GLY A 412 11.10 -0.15 -4.62
C GLY A 412 10.32 -1.44 -4.34
N ALA A 413 9.77 -1.63 -3.13
CA ALA A 413 9.00 -2.83 -2.80
C ALA A 413 7.90 -2.61 -1.75
N PHE A 414 6.90 -3.51 -1.76
CA PHE A 414 5.97 -3.69 -0.66
C PHE A 414 5.84 -5.17 -0.29
N TYR A 415 5.34 -5.39 0.92
CA TYR A 415 5.15 -6.70 1.51
C TYR A 415 3.69 -6.90 1.80
N ASN A 416 3.17 -8.06 1.44
CA ASN A 416 1.78 -8.40 1.67
C ASN A 416 1.60 -9.79 2.30
N PRO A 417 0.84 -9.93 3.40
CA PRO A 417 0.21 -11.21 3.73
C PRO A 417 -0.82 -11.57 2.65
N VAL A 418 -0.55 -12.62 1.90
CA VAL A 418 -1.51 -13.20 0.97
C VAL A 418 -2.13 -14.41 1.63
N ASP A 419 -3.45 -14.41 1.72
CA ASP A 419 -4.22 -15.61 2.00
C ASP A 419 -4.69 -16.20 0.66
N ASP A 420 -4.10 -17.32 0.25
CA ASP A 420 -4.57 -18.09 -0.89
C ASP A 420 -5.02 -19.48 -0.42
N ALA A 421 -6.30 -19.80 -0.65
CA ALA A 421 -6.87 -21.12 -0.39
C ALA A 421 -6.59 -21.73 1.01
N GLY A 422 -6.47 -20.90 2.05
CA GLY A 422 -6.21 -21.35 3.42
C GLY A 422 -4.74 -21.52 3.79
N GLN A 423 -3.81 -21.14 2.90
CA GLN A 423 -2.41 -20.93 3.22
C GLN A 423 -2.12 -19.44 3.30
N SER A 424 -1.62 -18.98 4.44
CA SER A 424 -1.08 -17.63 4.57
C SER A 424 0.37 -17.65 4.08
N PHE A 425 0.75 -16.67 3.27
CA PHE A 425 2.14 -16.45 2.86
C PHE A 425 2.46 -14.97 2.84
N ILE A 426 3.75 -14.65 2.97
CA ILE A 426 4.25 -13.30 2.82
C ILE A 426 4.79 -13.18 1.41
N GLY A 427 4.23 -12.26 0.64
CA GLY A 427 4.74 -11.90 -0.69
C GLY A 427 5.53 -10.61 -0.64
N ARG A 428 6.71 -10.61 -1.26
CA ARG A 428 7.47 -9.41 -1.59
C ARG A 428 7.22 -9.04 -3.04
N TYR A 429 6.79 -7.82 -3.26
CA TYR A 429 6.49 -7.30 -4.58
C TYR A 429 7.37 -6.10 -4.87
N SER A 430 8.04 -6.06 -6.02
CA SER A 430 8.62 -4.80 -6.50
C SER A 430 7.54 -3.88 -7.02
N MET A 431 7.77 -2.58 -6.88
CA MET A 431 6.93 -1.54 -7.45
C MET A 431 7.73 -0.70 -8.43
N ASP A 432 7.11 -0.41 -9.55
CA ASP A 432 7.62 0.48 -10.58
C ASP A 432 6.48 1.39 -11.04
N PHE A 433 6.81 2.58 -11.53
CA PHE A 433 5.83 3.55 -12.00
C PHE A 433 6.14 3.99 -13.41
N SER A 434 5.15 3.88 -14.29
CA SER A 434 5.23 4.32 -15.68
C SER A 434 4.35 5.56 -15.90
N GLU A 435 4.82 6.59 -16.61
CA GLU A 435 3.94 7.72 -16.99
C GLU A 435 2.92 7.37 -18.09
N PHE A 436 2.93 6.13 -18.58
CA PHE A 436 2.00 5.68 -19.62
C PHE A 436 0.54 5.92 -19.23
N LYS A 437 -0.25 6.49 -20.16
CA LYS A 437 -1.68 6.81 -20.00
C LYS A 437 -2.02 7.61 -18.73
N GLY A 438 -1.14 8.50 -18.29
CA GLY A 438 -1.35 9.33 -17.10
C GLY A 438 -0.92 8.67 -15.79
N GLY A 439 -0.26 7.50 -15.87
CA GLY A 439 0.27 6.79 -14.72
C GLY A 439 -0.17 5.33 -14.73
N THR A 440 0.79 4.42 -14.58
CA THR A 440 0.51 3.01 -14.29
C THR A 440 1.47 2.54 -13.22
N LEU A 441 0.91 1.96 -12.15
CA LEU A 441 1.67 1.27 -11.14
C LEU A 441 1.89 -0.16 -11.61
N ILE A 442 3.14 -0.57 -11.73
CA ILE A 442 3.54 -1.91 -12.14
C ILE A 442 4.03 -2.61 -10.88
N THR A 443 3.49 -3.79 -10.60
CA THR A 443 3.93 -4.60 -9.46
C THR A 443 4.26 -6.00 -9.89
N LYS A 444 5.33 -6.55 -9.35
CA LYS A 444 5.78 -7.91 -9.67
C LYS A 444 6.07 -8.66 -8.39
N LEU A 445 5.45 -9.83 -8.22
CA LEU A 445 5.84 -10.76 -7.16
C LEU A 445 7.28 -11.21 -7.42
N GLU A 446 8.18 -10.87 -6.51
CA GLU A 446 9.60 -11.23 -6.61
C GLU A 446 9.89 -12.48 -5.80
N ASN A 447 9.27 -12.59 -4.63
CA ASN A 447 9.48 -13.71 -3.73
C ASN A 447 8.26 -13.93 -2.83
N HIS A 448 8.09 -15.15 -2.35
CA HIS A 448 7.10 -15.48 -1.33
C HIS A 448 7.66 -16.51 -0.34
N ALA A 449 7.22 -16.43 0.91
CA ALA A 449 7.53 -17.41 1.94
C ALA A 449 6.23 -17.81 2.65
N SER A 450 6.09 -19.09 2.99
CA SER A 450 4.95 -19.57 3.78
C SER A 450 4.90 -18.85 5.12
N ASP A 451 3.76 -18.25 5.45
CA ASP A 451 3.52 -17.63 6.75
C ASP A 451 3.13 -18.76 7.71
N THR A 452 4.06 -19.13 8.59
CA THR A 452 3.81 -20.15 9.62
C THR A 452 3.01 -19.62 10.81
N ASN A 453 2.72 -18.31 10.84
CA ASN A 453 2.15 -17.61 11.99
C ASN A 453 0.70 -17.15 11.77
N GLY A 454 0.20 -17.26 10.54
CA GLY A 454 -1.22 -17.09 10.18
C GLY A 454 -1.59 -15.68 9.72
N PRO A 455 -2.85 -15.48 9.28
CA PRO A 455 -3.29 -14.33 8.46
C PRO A 455 -3.31 -12.97 9.16
N TYR A 456 -2.93 -12.92 10.44
CA TYR A 456 -3.00 -11.72 11.28
C TYR A 456 -1.61 -11.16 11.64
N SER A 457 -0.57 -11.62 10.95
CA SER A 457 0.78 -11.11 11.12
C SER A 457 0.84 -9.62 10.74
N ARG A 458 1.46 -8.81 11.62
CA ARG A 458 1.72 -7.38 11.35
C ARG A 458 3.18 -7.22 10.95
N PHE A 459 3.39 -6.61 9.79
CA PHE A 459 4.72 -6.31 9.29
C PHE A 459 5.14 -4.90 9.71
N VAL A 460 6.43 -4.74 9.95
CA VAL A 460 7.06 -3.43 9.92
C VAL A 460 8.36 -3.52 9.18
N LEU A 461 8.62 -2.50 8.38
CA LEU A 461 9.89 -2.32 7.72
C LEU A 461 10.66 -1.21 8.43
N SER A 462 11.97 -1.36 8.54
CA SER A 462 12.83 -0.26 8.93
C SER A 462 12.74 0.89 7.92
N PRO A 463 12.93 2.14 8.35
CA PRO A 463 12.87 3.31 7.45
C PRO A 463 13.85 3.28 6.28
N ASP A 464 14.93 2.50 6.38
CA ASP A 464 15.94 2.27 5.33
C ASP A 464 15.63 1.05 4.45
N GLY A 465 14.55 0.33 4.71
CA GLY A 465 14.17 -0.89 4.00
C GLY A 465 15.03 -2.13 4.29
N ALA A 466 16.08 -2.00 5.09
CA ALA A 466 17.07 -3.06 5.30
C ALA A 466 16.62 -4.17 6.25
N ARG A 467 15.55 -3.96 7.02
CA ARG A 467 15.06 -4.91 8.03
C ARG A 467 13.54 -5.01 7.99
N LEU A 468 13.06 -6.23 7.84
CA LEU A 468 11.65 -6.57 7.91
C LEU A 468 11.40 -7.34 9.19
N TYR A 469 10.38 -6.94 9.96
CA TYR A 469 9.94 -7.66 11.13
C TYR A 469 8.50 -8.08 10.99
N GLU A 470 8.20 -9.26 11.52
CA GLU A 470 6.88 -9.84 11.55
C GLU A 470 6.47 -10.14 12.99
N ALA A 471 5.36 -9.54 13.39
CA ALA A 471 4.65 -9.81 14.63
C ALA A 471 3.86 -11.13 14.52
N ALA A 472 4.34 -12.20 15.16
CA ALA A 472 3.70 -13.51 15.13
C ALA A 472 2.76 -13.70 16.34
N LEU A 473 1.65 -14.42 16.13
CA LEU A 473 0.63 -14.70 17.16
C LEU A 473 1.16 -15.53 18.36
N SER A 474 2.34 -16.16 18.25
CA SER A 474 2.93 -17.03 19.27
C SER A 474 3.88 -16.31 20.23
N SER A 475 3.65 -15.01 20.50
CA SER A 475 4.54 -14.16 21.30
C SER A 475 5.95 -14.11 20.73
N LYS A 476 6.08 -14.14 19.41
CA LYS A 476 7.37 -14.10 18.72
C LYS A 476 7.42 -12.89 17.81
N LEU A 477 8.61 -12.31 17.73
CA LEU A 477 8.96 -11.34 16.71
C LEU A 477 9.96 -12.02 15.78
N LEU A 478 9.63 -12.12 14.50
CA LEU A 478 10.57 -12.64 13.51
C LEU A 478 11.30 -11.47 12.86
N ARG A 479 12.61 -11.61 12.64
CA ARG A 479 13.36 -10.77 11.71
C ARG A 479 13.49 -11.55 10.42
N LEU A 480 13.03 -10.95 9.33
CA LEU A 480 13.08 -11.50 7.99
C LEU A 480 14.10 -10.73 7.17
N ASP A 481 14.76 -11.45 6.26
CA ASP A 481 15.51 -10.82 5.18
C ASP A 481 14.51 -10.13 4.24
N PRO A 482 14.63 -8.81 4.00
CA PRO A 482 13.65 -8.07 3.24
C PRO A 482 13.62 -8.45 1.76
N VAL A 483 14.57 -9.24 1.23
CA VAL A 483 14.63 -9.65 -0.18
C VAL A 483 14.20 -11.10 -0.34
N THR A 484 14.82 -11.98 0.44
CA THR A 484 14.63 -13.43 0.37
C THR A 484 13.48 -13.94 1.24
N LEU A 485 12.96 -13.09 2.15
CA LEU A 485 11.97 -13.45 3.16
C LEU A 485 12.40 -14.61 4.08
N ALA A 486 13.69 -14.94 4.09
CA ALA A 486 14.24 -15.94 4.99
C ALA A 486 14.21 -15.41 6.44
N VAL A 487 13.89 -16.30 7.39
CA VAL A 487 13.96 -15.96 8.81
C VAL A 487 15.43 -15.82 9.21
N LEU A 488 15.84 -14.59 9.54
CA LEU A 488 17.18 -14.25 10.02
C LEU A 488 17.30 -14.37 11.54
N GLY A 489 16.19 -14.21 12.25
CA GLY A 489 16.14 -14.28 13.71
C GLY A 489 14.74 -14.45 14.24
N THR A 490 14.65 -15.00 15.45
CA THR A 490 13.40 -15.13 16.21
C THR A 490 13.64 -14.62 17.61
N PHE A 491 12.88 -13.61 18.01
CA PHE A 491 12.88 -13.08 19.36
C PHE A 491 11.67 -13.62 20.08
N GLN A 492 11.91 -14.35 21.15
CA GLN A 492 10.85 -14.76 22.06
C GLN A 492 10.44 -13.54 22.87
N CYS A 493 9.25 -13.03 22.60
CA CYS A 493 8.59 -12.08 23.48
C CYS A 493 7.94 -12.86 24.64
N ASP A 494 7.46 -12.15 25.67
CA ASP A 494 6.84 -12.75 26.86
C ASP A 494 5.91 -13.92 26.50
N SER A 495 6.24 -15.11 26.98
CA SER A 495 5.62 -16.39 26.62
C SER A 495 4.13 -16.50 26.99
N SER A 496 3.61 -15.55 27.77
CA SER A 496 2.22 -15.51 28.21
C SER A 496 1.41 -14.36 27.58
N ALA A 497 2.04 -13.57 26.70
CA ALA A 497 1.48 -12.32 26.23
C ALA A 497 1.11 -12.36 24.74
N TRP A 498 -0.05 -11.80 24.42
CA TRP A 498 -0.46 -11.52 23.05
C TRP A 498 0.47 -10.46 22.47
N PHE A 499 1.09 -10.78 21.33
CA PHE A 499 1.93 -9.82 20.63
C PHE A 499 1.03 -8.88 19.82
N GLY A 500 1.14 -7.58 20.08
CA GLY A 500 0.23 -6.61 19.50
C GLY A 500 0.77 -5.90 18.30
N GLN A 501 1.94 -5.29 18.45
CA GLN A 501 2.46 -4.32 17.51
C GLN A 501 4.00 -4.27 17.55
N VAL A 502 4.60 -3.95 16.41
CA VAL A 502 6.03 -3.70 16.25
C VAL A 502 6.22 -2.42 15.44
N ARG A 503 7.24 -1.63 15.79
CA ARG A 503 7.69 -0.43 15.08
C ARG A 503 9.22 -0.42 15.03
N VAL A 504 9.78 0.17 13.98
CA VAL A 504 11.22 0.44 13.90
C VAL A 504 11.43 1.95 13.95
N GLY A 505 12.23 2.42 14.89
CA GLY A 505 12.60 3.81 15.01
C GLY A 505 13.55 4.25 13.90
N ASN A 506 13.66 5.56 13.68
CA ASN A 506 14.60 6.15 12.73
C ASN A 506 16.08 5.98 13.14
N ASP A 507 16.32 5.65 14.40
CA ASP A 507 17.62 5.27 14.96
C ASP A 507 17.95 3.78 14.76
N GLY A 508 17.00 3.03 14.18
CA GLY A 508 17.10 1.61 13.95
C GLY A 508 16.78 0.74 15.17
N ARG A 509 16.37 1.28 16.32
CA ARG A 509 15.86 0.45 17.41
C ARG A 509 14.50 -0.13 17.03
N VAL A 510 14.21 -1.34 17.50
CA VAL A 510 12.92 -2.00 17.29
C VAL A 510 12.13 -1.93 18.58
N TYR A 511 10.90 -1.48 18.47
CA TYR A 511 9.98 -1.36 19.58
C TYR A 511 8.87 -2.36 19.35
N TYR A 512 8.53 -3.13 20.37
CA TYR A 512 7.42 -4.06 20.29
C TYR A 512 6.57 -3.98 21.54
N ALA A 513 5.26 -4.19 21.38
CA ALA A 513 4.34 -4.21 22.49
C ALA A 513 3.72 -5.60 22.65
N THR A 514 3.72 -6.06 23.89
CA THR A 514 3.02 -7.27 24.32
C THR A 514 1.94 -6.92 25.33
N GLN A 515 0.87 -7.72 25.34
CA GLN A 515 -0.23 -7.63 26.30
C GLN A 515 -0.36 -8.98 27.01
N SER A 516 -0.09 -9.02 28.32
CA SER A 516 -0.25 -10.25 29.10
C SER A 516 -1.71 -10.67 29.18
N SER A 517 -1.97 -11.91 29.63
CA SER A 517 -3.33 -12.38 29.95
C SER A 517 -4.03 -11.56 31.05
N ASN A 518 -3.29 -10.79 31.84
CA ASN A 518 -3.82 -9.85 32.84
C ASN A 518 -3.96 -8.42 32.28
N ASP A 519 -3.97 -8.28 30.95
CA ASP A 519 -4.01 -7.01 30.22
C ASP A 519 -2.88 -6.02 30.59
N LEU A 520 -1.74 -6.51 31.08
CA LEU A 520 -0.56 -5.67 31.31
C LEU A 520 0.15 -5.42 29.99
N PHE A 521 0.28 -4.14 29.62
CA PHE A 521 1.01 -3.70 28.45
C PHE A 521 2.50 -3.50 28.77
N SER A 522 3.35 -4.20 28.04
CA SER A 522 4.80 -4.06 28.11
C SER A 522 5.35 -3.64 26.75
N ILE A 523 6.34 -2.75 26.76
CA ILE A 523 7.11 -2.35 25.59
C ILE A 523 8.51 -2.91 25.74
N GLY A 524 8.91 -3.78 24.81
CA GLY A 524 10.30 -4.17 24.67
C GLY A 524 11.01 -3.31 23.62
N ILE A 525 12.30 -3.07 23.85
CA ILE A 525 13.17 -2.31 22.95
C ILE A 525 14.36 -3.19 22.57
N LEU A 526 14.49 -3.49 21.29
CA LEU A 526 15.69 -4.07 20.71
C LEU A 526 16.58 -2.98 20.14
N GLY A 527 17.90 -3.14 20.27
CA GLY A 527 18.89 -2.30 19.62
C GLY A 527 18.89 -2.49 18.10
N ALA A 528 19.66 -1.65 17.41
CA ALA A 528 19.87 -1.80 15.97
C ALA A 528 20.63 -3.10 15.62
N ASP A 529 21.35 -3.68 16.59
CA ASP A 529 21.98 -5.00 16.54
C ASP A 529 21.02 -6.15 16.96
N ASP A 530 19.73 -5.83 17.10
CA ASP A 530 18.65 -6.72 17.53
C ASP A 530 18.78 -7.29 18.95
N ARG A 531 19.65 -6.74 19.79
CA ARG A 531 19.75 -7.17 21.20
C ARG A 531 18.72 -6.46 22.06
N LEU A 532 18.12 -7.17 23.01
CA LEU A 532 17.20 -6.56 23.98
C LEU A 532 17.96 -5.52 24.83
N ILE A 533 17.55 -4.26 24.74
CA ILE A 533 18.10 -3.14 25.52
C ILE A 533 17.31 -2.99 26.82
N SER A 534 15.98 -3.00 26.73
CA SER A 534 15.11 -2.71 27.86
C SER A 534 13.71 -3.29 27.65
N THR A 535 13.03 -3.57 28.76
CA THR A 535 11.59 -3.81 28.80
C THR A 535 10.98 -2.79 29.76
N GLN A 536 10.08 -1.95 29.25
CA GLN A 536 9.32 -1.01 30.07
C GLN A 536 7.90 -1.53 30.25
N VAL A 537 7.42 -1.57 31.49
CA VAL A 537 6.02 -1.85 31.79
C VAL A 537 5.27 -0.52 31.75
N ALA A 538 4.32 -0.36 30.81
CA ALA A 538 3.42 0.78 30.83
C ALA A 538 2.54 0.67 32.10
N ASN A 539 2.20 1.80 32.72
CA ASN A 539 1.69 1.85 34.10
C ASN A 539 0.61 0.77 34.36
N PRO A 540 0.73 -0.09 35.38
CA PRO A 540 -0.34 -1.01 35.79
C PRO A 540 -1.46 -0.22 36.49
N GLN A 541 -2.12 0.69 35.77
CA GLN A 541 -3.46 1.08 36.18
C GLN A 541 -4.33 -0.14 35.90
N THR A 542 -4.79 -0.76 36.99
CA THR A 542 -5.74 -1.88 36.97
C THR A 542 -6.85 -1.55 35.98
N LEU A 543 -6.81 -2.17 34.81
CA LEU A 543 -7.93 -2.14 33.89
C LEU A 543 -9.14 -2.66 34.66
N PRO A 544 -10.31 -2.00 34.60
CA PRO A 544 -11.48 -2.45 35.33
C PRO A 544 -11.74 -3.92 35.02
N ALA A 545 -11.68 -4.76 36.06
CA ALA A 545 -11.94 -6.19 35.96
C ALA A 545 -13.39 -6.38 35.50
N GLY A 546 -13.61 -6.61 34.20
CA GLY A 546 -14.97 -6.72 33.66
C GLY A 546 -15.12 -6.64 32.14
N ILE A 547 -14.10 -6.24 31.38
CA ILE A 547 -14.20 -6.24 29.91
C ILE A 547 -13.86 -7.63 29.38
N GLY A 548 -14.91 -8.39 29.05
CA GLY A 548 -14.86 -9.78 28.59
C GLY A 548 -13.81 -10.07 27.51
N THR A 549 -13.39 -11.33 27.53
CA THR A 549 -12.40 -11.99 26.67
C THR A 549 -12.82 -11.98 25.19
N TYR A 550 -12.65 -10.84 24.51
CA TYR A 550 -12.62 -10.81 23.06
C TYR A 550 -11.15 -10.76 22.61
N ASN A 551 -10.79 -11.67 21.71
CA ASN A 551 -9.43 -11.93 21.22
C ASN A 551 -8.87 -10.74 20.42
N GLY A 552 -8.35 -9.70 21.08
CA GLY A 552 -7.74 -8.57 20.38
C GLY A 552 -6.82 -7.74 21.26
N PHE A 553 -5.66 -7.36 20.71
CA PHE A 553 -4.75 -6.41 21.33
C PHE A 553 -5.44 -5.03 21.42
N LYS A 554 -5.67 -4.53 22.63
CA LYS A 554 -6.51 -3.34 22.89
C LYS A 554 -5.74 -2.01 22.84
N GLY A 555 -4.47 -2.03 22.44
CA GLY A 555 -3.61 -0.86 22.42
C GLY A 555 -3.05 -0.54 21.05
N GLY A 556 -2.40 0.63 20.96
CA GLY A 556 -1.53 0.94 19.85
C GLY A 556 -0.38 1.82 20.25
N PHE A 557 0.70 1.75 19.48
CA PHE A 557 1.82 2.66 19.64
C PHE A 557 2.47 3.05 18.31
N VAL A 558 3.13 4.21 18.36
CA VAL A 558 4.08 4.66 17.35
C VAL A 558 5.35 5.09 18.04
N VAL A 559 6.39 5.16 17.22
CA VAL A 559 7.71 5.62 17.61
C VAL A 559 8.02 6.82 16.73
N SER A 560 8.32 7.96 17.33
CA SER A 560 8.75 9.14 16.59
C SER A 560 10.24 9.08 16.22
N ALA A 561 10.70 10.07 15.45
CA ALA A 561 12.11 10.24 15.13
C ALA A 561 13.00 10.39 16.39
N ASP A 562 12.46 10.97 17.47
CA ASP A 562 13.15 11.11 18.77
C ASP A 562 12.70 10.04 19.77
N CYS A 563 12.25 8.90 19.22
CA CYS A 563 11.99 7.69 19.97
C CYS A 563 10.93 7.89 21.06
N MET A 564 9.88 8.65 20.80
CA MET A 564 8.76 8.70 21.74
C MET A 564 7.78 7.57 21.48
N VAL A 565 7.50 6.77 22.52
CA VAL A 565 6.46 5.75 22.46
C VAL A 565 5.15 6.35 22.93
N LEU A 566 4.17 6.44 22.02
CA LEU A 566 2.81 6.79 22.38
C LEU A 566 2.06 5.52 22.78
N VAL A 567 1.68 5.34 24.04
CA VAL A 567 0.82 4.22 24.42
C VAL A 567 -0.60 4.68 24.53
N VAL A 568 -1.46 4.01 23.78
CA VAL A 568 -2.90 4.15 23.88
C VAL A 568 -3.46 2.91 24.54
N ASN A 569 -4.13 3.06 25.68
CA ASN A 569 -4.94 1.98 26.26
C ASN A 569 -6.46 2.24 26.07
N SER A 570 -7.27 1.22 26.37
CA SER A 570 -8.73 1.27 26.29
C SER A 570 -9.39 2.30 27.20
N ASN A 571 -8.67 2.87 28.17
CA ASN A 571 -9.14 3.90 29.09
C ASN A 571 -8.83 5.32 28.58
N THR A 572 -8.58 5.48 27.28
CA THR A 572 -8.51 6.79 26.61
C THR A 572 -7.36 7.68 27.11
N VAL A 573 -6.31 7.07 27.66
CA VAL A 573 -5.07 7.74 28.04
C VAL A 573 -4.05 7.59 26.92
N VAL A 574 -3.47 8.72 26.54
CA VAL A 574 -2.30 8.80 25.66
C VAL A 574 -1.08 9.05 26.55
N GLN A 575 -0.17 8.08 26.62
CA GLN A 575 1.07 8.21 27.38
C GLN A 575 2.23 8.57 26.45
N PHE A 576 2.91 9.66 26.74
CA PHE A 576 4.13 10.07 26.07
C PHE A 576 5.33 9.56 26.89
N LEU A 577 6.12 8.64 26.36
CA LEU A 577 7.29 8.08 27.05
C LEU A 577 8.59 8.57 26.42
N PRO A 578 9.55 9.13 27.20
CA PRO A 578 10.90 9.35 26.70
C PRO A 578 11.60 8.00 26.51
N VAL A 579 12.33 7.82 25.41
CA VAL A 579 13.19 6.64 25.26
C VAL A 579 14.47 6.83 26.06
N LEU A 580 14.84 5.77 26.77
CA LEU A 580 16.08 5.70 27.53
C LEU A 580 17.28 5.86 26.57
N PRO A 581 18.31 6.64 26.94
CA PRO A 581 19.53 6.82 26.16
C PRO A 581 20.13 5.51 25.67
#